data_AF-F6XQ53-F1
#
_entry.id   AF-F6XQ53-F1
#
_cell.length_a   1.000
_cell.length_b   1.000
_cell.length_c   1.000
_cell.angle_alpha   90.00
_cell.angle_beta   90.00
_cell.angle_gamma   90.00
#
_symmetry.space_group_name_H-M   'P 1'
#
loop_
_entity.id
_entity.type
_entity.pdbx_description
1 polymer ?
#
loop_
_entity_poly.entity_id
_entity_poly.type
_entity_poly.pdbx_seq_one_letter_code
_entity_poly.pdbx_strand_id
1 'polypeptide(L)'
;MVSCPSHKVEMAIHQAFDSSAASKEANELMTMVYGLFKSSSLRWRLFKRTAAFLGMPHLRFKPCFNLSGSSWVGHQITAIETFLFNLPTLIEFCSDQLSSPHNNIMKKDKARLEGVMRKCTSLKSIIMLAVKHDVLNMVKPCSLALKDVNLLMPCTITAVQAFMSSITCL
;
A
#
# COMPACT_ATOMS: atom_id res chain seq x y z
N MET A 1 15.81 -16.05 -13.87
CA MET A 1 14.54 -16.40 -13.19
C MET A 1 13.41 -15.96 -14.11
N VAL A 2 12.63 -16.89 -14.68
CA VAL A 2 11.52 -16.52 -15.59
C VAL A 2 10.44 -15.82 -14.76
N SER A 3 10.29 -14.52 -14.94
CA SER A 3 9.25 -13.75 -14.26
C SER A 3 7.88 -14.17 -14.81
N CYS A 4 7.04 -14.74 -13.95
CA CYS A 4 5.65 -15.11 -14.25
C CYS A 4 4.91 -13.89 -14.87
N PRO A 5 4.04 -14.08 -15.88
CA PRO A 5 3.28 -13.00 -16.49
C PRO A 5 2.54 -12.11 -15.49
N SER A 6 1.95 -12.69 -14.43
CA SER A 6 1.33 -11.91 -13.35
C SER A 6 2.34 -10.99 -12.66
N HIS A 7 3.55 -11.48 -12.39
CA HIS A 7 4.60 -10.70 -11.74
C HIS A 7 5.08 -9.56 -12.66
N LYS A 8 5.20 -9.78 -13.97
CA LYS A 8 5.53 -8.72 -14.94
C LYS A 8 4.47 -7.61 -14.97
N VAL A 9 3.19 -7.97 -14.93
CA VAL A 9 2.08 -7.00 -14.85
C VAL A 9 2.14 -6.22 -13.54
N GLU A 10 2.29 -6.89 -12.39
CA GLU A 10 2.44 -6.22 -11.10
C GLU A 10 3.65 -5.25 -11.09
N MET A 11 4.78 -5.64 -11.70
CA MET A 11 5.96 -4.78 -11.83
C MET A 11 5.73 -3.57 -12.73
N ALA A 12 5.06 -3.74 -13.87
CA ALA A 12 4.77 -2.63 -14.78
C ALA A 12 3.89 -1.57 -14.11
N ILE A 13 2.87 -2.00 -13.36
CA ILE A 13 2.01 -1.11 -12.57
C ILE A 13 2.82 -0.40 -11.48
N HIS A 14 3.66 -1.14 -10.76
CA HIS A 14 4.54 -0.56 -9.74
C HIS A 14 5.44 0.53 -10.34
N GLN A 15 6.08 0.26 -11.48
CA GLN A 15 6.93 1.22 -12.18
C GLN A 15 6.16 2.45 -12.67
N ALA A 16 4.94 2.26 -13.18
CA ALA A 16 4.07 3.36 -13.56
C ALA A 16 3.76 4.27 -12.37
N PHE A 17 3.45 3.69 -11.20
CA PHE A 17 3.25 4.46 -9.97
C PHE A 17 4.54 5.13 -9.47
N ASP A 18 5.69 4.49 -9.59
CA ASP A 18 6.97 5.08 -9.17
C ASP A 18 7.41 6.24 -10.07
N SER A 19 6.91 6.32 -11.30
CA SER A 19 7.17 7.47 -12.18
C SER A 19 6.48 8.76 -11.70
N SER A 20 5.39 8.64 -10.94
CA SER A 20 4.59 9.77 -10.46
C SER A 20 5.08 10.33 -9.12
N ALA A 21 5.38 11.63 -9.08
CA ALA A 21 5.76 12.32 -7.85
C ALA A 21 4.65 12.28 -6.77
N ALA A 22 3.39 12.40 -7.18
CA ALA A 22 2.25 12.31 -6.26
C ALA A 22 2.12 10.92 -5.64
N SER A 23 2.36 9.87 -6.44
CA SER A 23 2.35 8.48 -5.97
C SER A 23 3.51 8.21 -5.01
N LYS A 24 4.72 8.74 -5.28
CA LYS A 24 5.85 8.70 -4.35
C LYS A 24 5.49 9.35 -3.01
N GLU A 25 4.91 10.54 -3.02
CA GLU A 25 4.47 11.23 -1.80
C GLU A 25 3.44 10.43 -1.00
N ALA A 26 2.53 9.74 -1.68
CA ALA A 26 1.54 8.84 -1.06
C ALA A 26 2.22 7.59 -0.45
N ASN A 27 3.16 6.96 -1.15
CA ASN A 27 3.93 5.83 -0.63
C ASN A 27 4.79 6.23 0.59
N GLU A 28 5.37 7.43 0.57
CA GLU A 28 6.09 7.99 1.71
C GLU A 28 5.18 8.15 2.93
N LEU A 29 3.97 8.68 2.75
CA LEU A 29 2.98 8.81 3.83
C LEU A 29 2.71 7.45 4.48
N MET A 30 2.40 6.44 3.67
CA MET A 30 2.15 5.08 4.14
C MET A 30 3.35 4.52 4.91
N THR A 31 4.57 4.76 4.43
CA THR A 31 5.82 4.35 5.07
C THR A 31 6.06 5.09 6.40
N MET A 32 5.76 6.38 6.47
CA MET A 32 5.90 7.16 7.70
C MET A 32 4.95 6.67 8.78
N VAL A 33 3.69 6.41 8.41
CA VAL A 33 2.66 5.86 9.29
C VAL A 33 3.03 4.46 9.75
N TYR A 34 3.55 3.61 8.86
CA TYR A 34 4.06 2.30 9.24
C TYR A 34 5.07 2.40 10.37
N GLY A 35 6.12 3.19 10.17
CA GLY A 35 7.18 3.27 11.15
C GLY A 35 6.80 4.05 12.42
N LEU A 36 5.67 4.78 12.44
CA LEU A 36 5.16 5.37 13.68
C LEU A 36 4.79 4.26 14.68
N PHE A 37 4.18 3.18 14.18
CA PHE A 37 3.64 2.10 14.99
C PHE A 37 4.49 0.83 15.02
N LYS A 38 5.32 0.57 13.98
CA LYS A 38 6.14 -0.66 13.84
C LYS A 38 6.91 -1.02 15.12
N SER A 39 7.48 -0.03 15.79
CA SER A 39 8.38 -0.24 16.94
C SER A 39 7.86 0.31 18.27
N SER A 40 6.61 0.79 18.34
CA SER A 40 6.08 1.41 19.56
C SER A 40 4.71 0.83 19.95
N SER A 41 4.74 -0.15 20.86
CA SER A 41 3.54 -0.72 21.48
C SER A 41 2.74 0.35 22.25
N LEU A 42 3.43 1.33 22.85
CA LEU A 42 2.81 2.46 23.52
C LEU A 42 1.97 3.30 22.55
N ARG A 43 2.53 3.72 21.41
CA ARG A 43 1.79 4.48 20.40
C ARG A 43 0.60 3.71 19.85
N TRP A 44 0.77 2.40 19.62
CA TRP A 44 -0.34 1.56 19.20
C TRP A 44 -1.46 1.49 20.25
N ARG A 45 -1.12 1.41 21.54
CA ARG A 45 -2.10 1.46 22.62
C ARG A 45 -2.82 2.80 22.70
N LEU A 46 -2.09 3.91 22.57
CA LEU A 46 -2.68 5.26 22.55
C LEU A 46 -3.60 5.45 21.34
N PHE A 47 -3.17 5.03 20.16
CA PHE A 47 -3.97 5.03 18.95
C PHE A 47 -5.29 4.27 19.10
N LYS A 48 -5.26 3.09 19.73
CA LYS A 48 -6.48 2.33 20.07
C LYS A 48 -7.41 3.08 21.03
N ARG A 49 -6.87 3.86 21.98
CA ARG A 49 -7.68 4.68 22.88
C ARG A 49 -8.34 5.83 22.12
N THR A 50 -7.61 6.50 21.24
CA THR A 50 -8.16 7.52 20.34
C THR A 50 -9.28 6.92 19.48
N ALA A 51 -9.07 5.72 18.92
CA ALA A 51 -10.09 5.03 18.13
C ALA A 51 -11.37 4.75 18.94
N ALA A 52 -11.23 4.26 20.18
CA ALA A 52 -12.35 4.03 21.06
C ALA A 52 -13.11 5.32 21.42
N PHE A 53 -12.38 6.42 21.66
CA PHE A 53 -12.96 7.74 21.92
C PHE A 53 -13.79 8.25 20.73
N LEU A 54 -13.33 8.02 19.51
CA LEU A 54 -14.04 8.38 18.28
C LEU A 54 -15.19 7.43 17.89
N GLY A 55 -15.52 6.43 18.73
CA GLY A 55 -16.53 5.43 18.38
C GLY A 55 -16.10 4.48 17.25
N MET A 56 -14.79 4.34 17.03
CA MET A 56 -14.18 3.45 16.03
C MET A 56 -13.41 2.29 16.70
N PRO A 57 -14.08 1.41 17.48
CA PRO A 57 -13.40 0.36 18.25
C PRO A 57 -12.70 -0.68 17.36
N HIS A 58 -13.13 -0.82 16.11
CA HIS A 58 -12.64 -1.81 15.16
C HIS A 58 -11.59 -1.24 14.21
N LEU A 59 -10.43 -0.87 14.73
CA LEU A 59 -9.27 -0.58 13.87
C LEU A 59 -8.99 -1.78 12.94
N ARG A 60 -8.78 -1.51 11.66
CA ARG A 60 -8.36 -2.58 10.74
C ARG A 60 -6.95 -3.04 11.10
N PHE A 61 -6.81 -4.38 11.21
CA PHE A 61 -5.74 -5.12 11.87
C PHE A 61 -4.34 -4.72 11.40
N LYS A 62 -3.74 -3.79 12.15
CA LYS A 62 -2.41 -3.18 11.94
C LYS A 62 -2.25 -2.41 10.62
N PRO A 63 -1.37 -1.40 10.60
CA PRO A 63 -0.92 -0.82 9.35
C PRO A 63 -0.17 -1.89 8.53
N CYS A 64 -0.86 -2.54 7.59
CA CYS A 64 -0.35 -3.66 6.80
C CYS A 64 0.52 -3.10 5.67
N PHE A 65 1.80 -2.87 5.93
CA PHE A 65 2.68 -2.19 4.98
C PHE A 65 3.91 -3.02 4.59
N ASN A 66 3.72 -4.33 4.39
CA ASN A 66 4.71 -5.06 3.58
C ASN A 66 4.40 -4.78 2.11
N LEU A 67 4.99 -3.71 1.59
CA LEU A 67 4.78 -3.20 0.24
C LEU A 67 5.53 -4.02 -0.82
N SER A 68 6.18 -5.14 -0.46
CA SER A 68 7.02 -5.95 -1.33
C SER A 68 6.73 -7.44 -1.14
N GLY A 69 6.43 -8.15 -2.24
CA GLY A 69 6.18 -9.60 -2.26
C GLY A 69 5.41 -10.07 -3.50
N SER A 70 5.24 -11.38 -3.64
CA SER A 70 4.60 -12.10 -4.78
C SER A 70 3.06 -11.96 -4.87
N SER A 71 2.49 -10.91 -4.28
CA SER A 71 1.07 -10.52 -4.37
C SER A 71 0.94 -9.02 -4.09
N TRP A 72 1.75 -8.25 -4.80
CA TRP A 72 1.94 -6.82 -4.53
C TRP A 72 0.62 -6.06 -4.62
N VAL A 73 -0.16 -6.27 -5.67
CA VAL A 73 -1.46 -5.60 -5.89
C VAL A 73 -2.41 -5.82 -4.71
N GLY A 74 -2.57 -7.08 -4.27
CA GLY A 74 -3.44 -7.41 -3.14
C GLY A 74 -3.00 -6.76 -1.83
N HIS A 75 -1.69 -6.78 -1.54
CA HIS A 75 -1.16 -6.12 -0.34
C HIS A 75 -1.36 -4.60 -0.37
N GLN A 76 -1.16 -3.96 -1.51
CA GLN A 76 -1.36 -2.51 -1.65
C GLN A 76 -2.83 -2.12 -1.46
N ILE A 77 -3.78 -2.88 -2.00
CA ILE A 77 -5.22 -2.62 -1.81
C ILE A 77 -5.56 -2.66 -0.33
N THR A 78 -5.22 -3.75 0.36
CA THR A 78 -5.49 -3.91 1.80
C THR A 78 -4.81 -2.81 2.62
N ALA A 79 -3.58 -2.42 2.26
CA ALA A 79 -2.84 -1.35 2.92
C ALA A 79 -3.57 -0.02 2.81
N ILE A 80 -4.00 0.37 1.60
CA ILE A 80 -4.69 1.63 1.35
C ILE A 80 -6.05 1.65 2.04
N GLU A 81 -6.84 0.57 1.94
CA GLU A 81 -8.12 0.46 2.64
C GLU A 81 -7.98 0.61 4.16
N THR A 82 -6.97 -0.04 4.72
CA THR A 82 -6.68 0.04 6.15
C THR A 82 -6.26 1.45 6.55
N PHE A 83 -5.45 2.12 5.72
CA PHE A 83 -5.06 3.50 5.97
C PHE A 83 -6.26 4.45 5.91
N LEU A 84 -7.04 4.41 4.83
CA LEU A 84 -8.19 5.30 4.63
C LEU A 84 -9.26 5.10 5.71
N PHE A 85 -9.53 3.84 6.09
CA PHE A 85 -10.45 3.53 7.18
C PHE A 85 -9.98 4.13 8.52
N ASN A 86 -8.68 4.08 8.79
CA ASN A 86 -8.09 4.56 10.04
C ASN A 86 -7.70 6.07 10.00
N LEU A 87 -7.94 6.76 8.89
CA LEU A 87 -7.48 8.14 8.67
C LEU A 87 -8.01 9.14 9.72
N PRO A 88 -9.31 9.14 10.09
CA PRO A 88 -9.81 10.04 11.13
C PRO A 88 -9.08 9.85 12.47
N THR A 89 -8.93 8.59 12.89
CA THR A 89 -8.18 8.24 14.10
C THR A 89 -6.73 8.66 14.04
N LEU A 90 -6.09 8.58 12.86
CA LEU A 90 -4.69 8.96 12.68
C LEU A 90 -4.50 10.47 12.82
N ILE A 91 -5.41 11.25 12.25
CA ILE A 91 -5.42 12.71 12.38
C ILE A 91 -5.60 13.08 13.85
N GLU A 92 -6.62 12.54 14.52
CA GLU A 92 -6.87 12.85 15.93
C GLU A 92 -5.70 12.44 16.84
N PHE A 93 -5.15 11.24 16.62
CA PHE A 93 -3.98 10.78 17.36
C PHE A 93 -2.80 11.73 17.18
N CYS A 94 -2.49 12.16 15.95
CA CYS A 94 -1.42 13.12 15.72
C CYS A 94 -1.73 14.48 16.38
N SER A 95 -2.99 14.92 16.36
CA SER A 95 -3.43 16.18 16.98
C SER A 95 -3.20 16.17 18.49
N ASP A 96 -3.70 15.14 19.17
CA ASP A 96 -3.54 14.93 20.61
C ASP A 96 -2.08 14.87 21.03
N GLN A 97 -1.27 14.13 20.25
CA GLN A 97 0.14 13.99 20.56
C GLN A 97 0.87 15.33 20.44
N LEU A 98 0.56 16.15 19.43
CA LEU A 98 1.23 17.43 19.18
C LEU A 98 0.75 18.57 20.08
N SER A 99 -0.51 18.54 20.53
CA SER A 99 -1.13 19.61 21.30
C SER A 99 -1.00 19.44 22.82
N SER A 100 -0.82 18.21 23.32
CA SER A 100 -0.79 17.97 24.77
C SER A 100 0.51 18.48 25.41
N PRO A 101 0.44 19.42 26.37
CA PRO A 101 1.60 19.96 27.07
C PRO A 101 2.26 18.92 28.01
N HIS A 102 1.57 17.81 28.29
CA HIS A 102 2.07 16.72 29.13
C HIS A 102 2.82 15.63 28.35
N ASN A 103 2.76 15.66 27.02
CA ASN A 103 3.46 14.70 26.20
C ASN A 103 4.93 15.14 26.03
N ASN A 104 5.84 14.52 26.81
CA ASN A 104 7.28 14.66 26.62
C ASN A 104 7.72 13.90 25.35
N ILE A 105 7.38 14.44 24.18
CA ILE A 105 7.74 13.87 22.89
C ILE A 105 9.15 14.32 22.53
N MET A 106 10.04 13.38 22.22
CA MET A 106 11.36 13.69 21.69
C MET A 106 11.23 14.55 20.42
N LYS A 107 12.09 15.55 20.23
CA LYS A 107 12.08 16.45 19.06
C LYS A 107 11.95 15.72 17.71
N LYS A 108 12.63 14.57 17.57
CA LYS A 108 12.57 13.70 16.37
C LYS A 108 11.17 13.11 16.12
N ASP A 109 10.45 12.77 17.18
CA ASP A 109 9.12 12.18 17.10
C ASP A 109 8.07 13.25 16.84
N LYS A 110 8.27 14.46 17.36
CA LYS A 110 7.44 15.64 17.06
C LYS A 110 7.49 15.97 15.56
N ALA A 111 8.68 16.12 14.99
CA ALA A 111 8.83 16.41 13.56
C ALA A 111 8.20 15.32 12.67
N ARG A 112 8.29 14.05 13.10
CA ARG A 112 7.67 12.92 12.41
C ARG A 112 6.14 12.98 12.46
N LEU A 113 5.55 13.25 13.63
CA LEU A 113 4.11 13.40 13.80
C LEU A 113 3.58 14.59 13.00
N GLU A 114 4.27 15.73 13.01
CA GLU A 114 3.92 16.88 12.17
C GLU A 114 3.97 16.55 10.68
N GLY A 115 5.00 15.81 10.24
CA GLY A 115 5.12 15.36 8.85
C GLY A 115 3.97 14.45 8.43
N VAL A 116 3.56 13.52 9.29
CA VAL A 116 2.40 12.65 9.06
C VAL A 116 1.12 13.47 9.05
N MET A 117 0.91 14.36 10.01
CA MET A 117 -0.27 15.22 10.08
C MET A 117 -0.44 16.06 8.81
N ARG A 118 0.62 16.75 8.37
CA ARG A 118 0.60 17.57 7.13
C ARG A 118 0.24 16.75 5.89
N LYS A 119 0.74 15.51 5.79
CA LYS A 119 0.45 14.64 4.63
C LYS A 119 -0.92 13.97 4.73
N CYS A 120 -1.43 13.66 5.92
CA CYS A 120 -2.79 13.15 6.13
C CYS A 120 -3.86 14.20 5.78
N THR A 121 -3.54 15.48 5.97
CA THR A 121 -4.42 16.61 5.63
C THR A 121 -4.18 17.15 4.21
N SER A 122 -3.19 16.64 3.49
CA SER A 122 -2.92 16.99 2.10
C SER A 122 -3.92 16.28 1.17
N LEU A 123 -4.82 17.05 0.56
CA LEU A 123 -5.79 16.53 -0.40
C LEU A 123 -5.11 15.77 -1.55
N LYS A 124 -3.94 16.25 -2.02
CA LYS A 124 -3.15 15.60 -3.07
C LYS A 124 -2.77 14.16 -2.69
N SER A 125 -2.30 13.94 -1.46
CA SER A 125 -1.87 12.61 -1.00
C SER A 125 -3.06 11.67 -0.83
N ILE A 126 -4.18 12.17 -0.31
CA ILE A 126 -5.40 11.37 -0.11
C ILE A 126 -6.04 10.99 -1.44
N ILE A 127 -6.19 11.93 -2.38
CA ILE A 127 -6.71 11.66 -3.73
C ILE A 127 -5.83 10.62 -4.42
N MET A 128 -4.50 10.74 -4.32
CA MET A 128 -3.60 9.80 -4.99
C MET A 128 -3.70 8.38 -4.40
N LEU A 129 -3.92 8.23 -3.09
CA LEU A 129 -4.19 6.93 -2.49
C LEU A 129 -5.51 6.34 -2.99
N ALA A 130 -6.56 7.15 -3.13
CA ALA A 130 -7.84 6.70 -3.68
C ALA A 130 -7.70 6.26 -5.15
N VAL A 131 -7.08 7.08 -6.00
CA VAL A 131 -6.81 6.74 -7.41
C VAL A 131 -5.98 5.46 -7.52
N LYS A 132 -4.95 5.32 -6.67
CA LYS A 132 -4.12 4.10 -6.63
C LYS A 132 -4.96 2.87 -6.24
N HIS A 133 -5.85 2.99 -5.25
CA HIS A 133 -6.75 1.91 -4.85
C HIS A 133 -7.68 1.47 -5.98
N ASP A 134 -8.29 2.42 -6.69
CA ASP A 134 -9.19 2.13 -7.82
C ASP A 134 -8.45 1.40 -8.95
N VAL A 135 -7.30 1.93 -9.38
CA VAL A 135 -6.48 1.31 -10.42
C VAL A 135 -6.06 -0.09 -10.02
N LEU A 136 -5.63 -0.29 -8.77
CA LEU A 136 -5.23 -1.62 -8.29
C LEU A 136 -6.41 -2.59 -8.26
N ASN A 137 -7.61 -2.15 -7.89
CA ASN A 137 -8.81 -2.98 -7.94
C ASN A 137 -9.20 -3.36 -9.37
N MET A 138 -9.03 -2.46 -10.34
CA MET A 138 -9.25 -2.76 -11.75
C MET A 138 -8.27 -3.83 -12.27
N VAL A 139 -7.01 -3.80 -11.82
CA VAL A 139 -5.98 -4.74 -12.31
C VAL A 139 -5.89 -6.03 -11.49
N LYS A 140 -6.46 -6.08 -10.27
CA LYS A 140 -6.46 -7.27 -9.42
C LYS A 140 -7.02 -8.52 -10.12
N PRO A 141 -8.17 -8.48 -10.82
CA PRO A 141 -8.67 -9.64 -11.57
C PRO A 141 -7.69 -10.11 -12.64
N CYS A 142 -7.05 -9.19 -13.38
CA CYS A 142 -6.05 -9.52 -14.39
C CYS A 142 -4.81 -10.18 -13.79
N SER A 143 -4.28 -9.63 -12.67
CA SER A 143 -3.15 -10.24 -11.96
C SER A 143 -3.49 -11.65 -11.47
N LEU A 144 -4.70 -11.87 -10.95
CA LEU A 144 -5.15 -13.19 -10.50
C LEU A 144 -5.35 -14.17 -11.66
N ALA A 145 -5.96 -13.75 -12.76
CA ALA A 145 -6.17 -14.58 -13.95
C ALA A 145 -4.82 -15.03 -14.55
N LEU A 146 -3.81 -14.16 -14.55
CA LEU A 146 -2.46 -14.48 -15.03
C LEU A 146 -1.66 -15.39 -14.07
N LYS A 147 -2.17 -15.68 -12.87
CA LYS A 147 -1.61 -16.71 -11.98
C LYS A 147 -2.19 -18.09 -12.29
N ASP A 148 -3.32 -18.17 -13.00
CA ASP A 148 -3.92 -19.44 -13.40
C ASP A 148 -3.16 -20.03 -14.59
N VAL A 149 -2.45 -21.12 -14.32
CA VAL A 149 -1.65 -21.86 -15.31
C VAL A 149 -2.52 -22.34 -16.48
N ASN A 150 -3.80 -22.62 -16.26
CA ASN A 150 -4.71 -23.13 -17.30
C ASN A 150 -5.03 -22.08 -18.36
N LEU A 151 -5.00 -20.79 -18.01
CA LEU A 151 -5.23 -19.67 -18.95
C LEU A 151 -4.00 -19.36 -19.81
N LEU A 152 -2.79 -19.63 -19.29
CA LEU A 152 -1.52 -19.35 -19.97
C LEU A 152 -1.02 -20.51 -20.83
N MET A 153 -1.43 -21.74 -20.52
CA MET A 153 -1.01 -22.95 -21.25
C MET A 153 -1.37 -22.92 -22.73
N PRO A 154 -2.59 -22.54 -23.19
CA PRO A 154 -2.91 -22.51 -24.61
C PRO A 154 -2.02 -21.55 -25.42
N CYS A 155 -1.78 -20.35 -24.89
CA CYS A 155 -0.91 -19.36 -25.53
C CYS A 155 0.56 -19.82 -25.53
N THR A 156 1.01 -20.48 -24.46
CA THR A 156 2.38 -21.01 -24.35
C THR A 156 2.58 -22.20 -25.29
N ILE A 157 1.61 -23.10 -25.38
CA ILE A 157 1.60 -24.23 -26.33
C ILE A 157 1.65 -23.69 -27.76
N THR A 158 0.83 -22.68 -28.09
CA THR A 158 0.81 -22.07 -29.43
C THR A 158 2.17 -21.44 -29.78
N ALA A 159 2.79 -20.72 -28.84
CA ALA A 159 4.11 -20.12 -29.05
C ALA A 159 5.22 -21.17 -29.20
N VAL A 160 5.19 -22.24 -28.40
CA VAL A 160 6.14 -23.37 -28.52
C VAL A 160 5.95 -24.11 -29.84
N GLN A 161 4.71 -24.35 -30.27
CA GLN A 161 4.42 -24.98 -31.56
C GLN A 161 4.92 -24.13 -32.72
N ALA A 162 4.66 -22.82 -32.72
CA ALA A 162 5.16 -21.90 -33.74
C ALA A 162 6.71 -21.88 -33.79
N PHE A 163 7.36 -21.90 -32.62
CA PHE A 163 8.82 -21.98 -32.54
C PHE A 163 9.36 -23.33 -33.06
N MET A 164 8.77 -24.46 -32.65
CA MET A 164 9.17 -25.78 -33.13
C MET A 164 9.01 -25.90 -34.65
N SER A 165 7.90 -25.40 -35.21
CA SER A 165 7.69 -25.33 -36.66
C SER A 165 8.72 -24.49 -37.39
N SER A 166 9.23 -23.42 -36.76
CA SER A 166 10.29 -22.57 -37.35
C SER A 166 11.66 -23.25 -37.36
N ILE A 167 11.92 -24.20 -36.46
CA ILE A 167 13.20 -24.92 -36.36
C ILE A 167 13.21 -26.17 -37.25
N THR A 168 12.05 -26.83 -37.43
CA THR A 168 11.94 -28.01 -38.31
C THR A 168 11.85 -27.65 -39.81
N CYS A 169 11.89 -26.36 -40.15
CA CYS A 169 11.99 -25.86 -41.53
C CYS A 169 13.43 -25.50 -41.95
N LEU A 170 14.43 -25.85 -41.13
CA LEU A 170 15.86 -25.87 -41.46
C LEU A 170 16.33 -27.30 -41.69
#